data_AF-A0A967RIT4-F1
#
_entry.id   AF-A0A967RIT4-F1
#
_cell.length_a   1.000
_cell.length_b   1.000
_cell.length_c   1.000
_cell.angle_alpha   90.00
_cell.angle_beta   90.00
_cell.angle_gamma   90.00
#
_symmetry.space_group_name_H-M   'P 1'
#
loop_
_entity.id
_entity.type
_entity.pdbx_description
1 polymer ?
#
loop_
_entity_poly.entity_id
_entity_poly.type
_entity_poly.pdbx_seq_one_letter_code
_entity_poly.pdbx_strand_id
1 'polypeptide(L)'
;MRYTASEKMEIIRLVEQSNLSVRQTLNRLGIRKSTFYNWLKRLETGGVDALADLKPSPGIPWNKLPEPEQEAIVELALDKPELSPRELAVTYTDEQARYVSESTVYRLLKA
;
A
#
# COMPACT_ATOMS: atom_id res chain seq x y z
N MET A 1 -2.97 -20.49 8.23
CA MET A 1 -1.73 -20.07 8.90
C MET A 1 -0.91 -19.27 7.90
N ARG A 2 -0.38 -18.10 8.27
CA ARG A 2 0.49 -17.30 7.38
C ARG A 2 1.93 -17.73 7.65
N TYR A 3 2.69 -18.00 6.60
CA TYR A 3 4.10 -18.37 6.71
C TYR A 3 4.95 -17.11 6.78
N THR A 4 5.92 -17.11 7.69
CA THR A 4 7.01 -16.12 7.75
C THR A 4 7.91 -16.23 6.53
N ALA A 5 8.74 -15.21 6.27
CA ALA A 5 9.72 -15.25 5.18
C ALA A 5 10.69 -16.45 5.33
N SER A 6 11.11 -16.76 6.56
CA SER A 6 11.99 -17.90 6.86
C SER A 6 11.32 -19.23 6.53
N GLU A 7 10.10 -19.46 6.99
CA GLU A 7 9.35 -20.68 6.70
C GLU A 7 9.11 -20.86 5.19
N LYS A 8 8.81 -19.77 4.48
CA LYS A 8 8.67 -19.80 3.00
C LYS A 8 9.99 -20.21 2.34
N MET A 9 11.13 -19.68 2.80
CA MET A 9 12.44 -20.03 2.26
C MET A 9 12.80 -21.50 2.53
N GLU A 10 12.49 -22.01 3.73
CA GLU A 10 12.69 -23.43 4.07
C GLU A 10 11.84 -24.34 3.18
N ILE A 11 10.59 -23.97 2.93
CA ILE A 11 9.70 -24.71 2.01
C ILE A 11 10.27 -24.73 0.59
N ILE A 12 10.78 -23.59 0.10
CA ILE A 12 11.39 -23.52 -1.23
C ILE A 12 12.59 -24.46 -1.33
N ARG A 13 13.51 -24.41 -0.36
CA ARG A 13 14.68 -25.31 -0.31
C ARG A 13 14.28 -26.78 -0.24
N LEU A 14 13.27 -27.11 0.57
CA LEU A 14 12.76 -28.48 0.69
C LEU A 14 12.19 -28.98 -0.64
N VAL A 15 11.49 -28.13 -1.38
CA VAL A 15 10.96 -28.48 -2.71
C VAL A 15 12.09 -28.66 -3.73
N GLU A 16 13.12 -27.81 -3.70
CA GLU A 16 14.30 -27.91 -4.59
C GLU A 16 15.15 -29.15 -4.33
N GLN A 17 15.29 -29.56 -3.06
CA GLN A 17 16.08 -30.74 -2.65
C GLN A 17 15.29 -32.05 -2.70
N SER A 18 13.98 -31.99 -2.97
CA SER A 18 13.11 -33.17 -3.00
C SER A 18 13.35 -34.00 -4.26
N ASN A 19 13.44 -35.32 -4.08
CA ASN A 19 13.45 -36.28 -5.19
C ASN A 19 12.04 -36.53 -5.79
N LEU A 20 11.00 -35.93 -5.20
CA LEU A 20 9.63 -35.99 -5.71
C LEU A 20 9.34 -34.82 -6.65
N SER A 21 8.36 -34.98 -7.53
CA SER A 21 7.89 -33.86 -8.34
C SER A 21 7.39 -32.71 -7.45
N VAL A 22 7.58 -31.46 -7.89
CA VAL A 22 7.08 -30.25 -7.21
C VAL A 22 5.59 -30.40 -6.83
N ARG A 23 4.77 -30.99 -7.72
CA ARG A 23 3.35 -31.24 -7.46
C ARG A 23 3.13 -32.17 -6.27
N GLN A 24 3.87 -33.27 -6.18
CA GLN A 24 3.74 -34.25 -5.10
C GLN A 24 4.21 -33.65 -3.77
N THR A 25 5.35 -32.96 -3.77
CA THR A 25 5.89 -32.29 -2.57
C THR A 25 4.91 -31.26 -2.04
N LEU A 26 4.39 -30.37 -2.89
CA LEU A 26 3.42 -29.34 -2.49
C LEU A 26 2.08 -29.92 -1.99
N ASN A 27 1.60 -31.00 -2.63
CA ASN A 27 0.39 -31.70 -2.16
C ASN A 27 0.57 -32.26 -0.74
N ARG A 28 1.75 -32.82 -0.44
CA ARG A 28 2.07 -33.36 0.90
C ARG A 28 2.19 -32.24 1.95
N LEU A 29 2.67 -31.07 1.55
CA LEU A 29 2.74 -29.88 2.41
C LEU A 29 1.41 -29.13 2.53
N GLY A 30 0.38 -29.51 1.77
CA GLY A 30 -0.91 -28.82 1.74
C GLY A 30 -0.85 -27.42 1.10
N ILE A 31 0.15 -27.16 0.24
CA ILE A 31 0.37 -25.84 -0.37
C ILE A 31 -0.14 -25.86 -1.81
N ARG A 32 -0.94 -24.85 -2.18
CA ARG A 32 -1.39 -24.68 -3.57
C ARG A 32 -0.22 -24.29 -4.47
N LYS A 33 -0.15 -24.86 -5.67
CA LYS A 33 0.89 -24.52 -6.68
C LYS A 33 0.99 -23.02 -6.95
N SER A 34 -0.13 -22.33 -7.06
CA SER A 34 -0.16 -20.88 -7.32
C SER A 34 0.52 -20.08 -6.21
N THR A 35 0.38 -20.49 -4.96
CA THR A 35 1.05 -19.87 -3.81
C THR A 35 2.57 -20.07 -3.89
N PHE A 36 3.01 -21.30 -4.18
CA PHE A 36 4.43 -21.61 -4.30
C PHE A 36 5.13 -20.82 -5.42
N TYR A 37 4.55 -20.81 -6.62
CA TYR A 37 5.14 -20.04 -7.74
C TYR A 37 5.09 -18.52 -7.51
N ASN A 38 4.11 -18.01 -6.74
CA ASN A 38 4.12 -16.60 -6.33
C ASN A 38 5.33 -16.30 -5.43
N TRP A 39 5.65 -17.19 -4.48
CA TRP A 39 6.83 -17.04 -3.63
C TRP A 39 8.12 -17.12 -4.44
N LEU A 40 8.24 -18.05 -5.39
CA LEU A 40 9.41 -18.11 -6.30
C LEU A 40 9.58 -16.81 -7.08
N LYS A 41 8.50 -16.28 -7.66
CA LYS A 41 8.54 -15.00 -8.37
C LYS A 41 9.02 -13.86 -7.46
N ARG A 42 8.56 -13.81 -6.21
CA ARG A 42 9.00 -12.79 -5.25
C ARG A 42 10.48 -12.93 -4.90
N LEU A 43 10.93 -14.17 -4.68
CA LEU A 43 12.33 -14.49 -4.41
C LEU A 43 13.24 -14.04 -5.57
N GLU A 44 12.84 -14.29 -6.81
CA GLU A 44 13.57 -13.83 -8.01
C GLU A 44 13.64 -12.31 -8.10
N THR A 45 12.55 -11.60 -7.78
CA THR A 45 12.50 -10.14 -7.92
C THR A 45 13.17 -9.36 -6.79
N GLY A 46 13.22 -9.91 -5.57
CA GLY A 46 13.61 -9.14 -4.38
C GLY A 46 14.19 -9.97 -3.24
N GLY A 47 14.66 -11.19 -3.53
CA GLY A 47 15.34 -12.03 -2.56
C GLY A 47 14.46 -12.49 -1.41
N VAL A 48 15.09 -12.85 -0.29
CA VAL A 48 14.41 -13.39 0.90
C VAL A 48 13.48 -12.35 1.53
N ASP A 49 13.84 -11.07 1.49
CA ASP A 49 13.03 -9.99 2.05
C ASP A 49 11.68 -9.87 1.34
N ALA A 50 11.64 -10.11 0.03
CA ALA A 50 10.41 -10.11 -0.75
C ALA A 50 9.46 -11.28 -0.44
N LEU A 51 9.93 -12.33 0.27
CA LEU A 51 9.05 -13.39 0.77
C LEU A 51 8.20 -12.95 1.95
N ALA A 52 8.57 -11.85 2.64
CA ALA A 52 7.75 -11.31 3.71
C ALA A 52 6.35 -10.93 3.20
N ASP A 53 5.34 -11.14 4.03
CA ASP A 53 4.01 -10.62 3.72
C ASP A 53 4.05 -9.09 3.81
N LEU A 54 3.72 -8.43 2.70
CA LEU A 54 3.52 -6.99 2.70
C LEU A 54 2.29 -6.67 3.55
N LYS A 55 2.39 -5.61 4.35
CA LYS A 55 1.20 -5.05 5.01
C LYS A 55 0.18 -4.70 3.92
N PRO A 56 -1.11 -5.06 4.09
CA PRO A 56 -2.14 -4.59 3.18
C PRO A 56 -2.12 -3.06 3.24
N SER A 57 -1.57 -2.42 2.21
CA SER A 57 -1.79 -1.00 2.04
C SER A 57 -3.14 -0.88 1.34
N PRO A 58 -4.14 -0.22 1.92
CA PRO A 58 -5.22 0.27 1.09
C PRO A 58 -4.55 1.08 -0.03
N GLY A 59 -4.91 0.81 -1.28
CA GLY A 59 -4.43 1.62 -2.40
C GLY A 59 -4.76 3.10 -2.15
N ILE A 60 -4.17 3.99 -2.96
CA ILE A 60 -4.51 5.41 -2.89
C ILE A 60 -6.04 5.53 -3.03
N PRO A 61 -6.75 6.12 -2.04
CA PRO A 61 -8.18 6.33 -2.14
C PRO A 61 -8.50 7.14 -3.39
N TRP A 62 -9.58 6.79 -4.11
CA TRP A 62 -9.99 7.50 -5.33
C TRP A 62 -10.26 9.00 -5.10
N ASN A 63 -10.53 9.37 -3.85
CA ASN A 63 -10.78 10.73 -3.38
C ASN A 63 -9.55 11.37 -2.71
N LYS A 64 -8.36 10.78 -2.81
CA LYS A 64 -7.13 11.45 -2.36
C LYS A 64 -6.85 12.63 -3.28
N LEU A 65 -6.71 13.79 -2.68
CA LEU A 65 -6.34 15.00 -3.39
C LEU A 65 -4.91 14.85 -3.96
N PRO A 66 -4.63 15.23 -5.22
CA PRO A 66 -3.27 15.29 -5.74
C PRO A 66 -2.36 16.14 -4.86
N GLU A 67 -1.05 15.81 -4.80
CA GLU A 67 -0.08 16.57 -4.00
C GLU A 67 -0.05 18.08 -4.30
N PRO A 68 -0.08 18.52 -5.58
CA PRO A 68 -0.10 19.96 -5.89
C PRO A 68 -1.34 20.69 -5.34
N GLU A 69 -2.49 20.02 -5.34
CA GLU A 69 -3.74 20.59 -4.78
C GLU A 69 -3.67 20.64 -3.24
N GLN A 70 -2.97 19.69 -2.60
CA GLN A 70 -2.74 19.75 -1.15
C GLN A 70 -1.80 20.92 -0.80
N GLU A 71 -0.71 21.10 -1.53
CA GLU A 71 0.24 22.19 -1.33
C GLU A 71 -0.45 23.56 -1.48
N ALA A 72 -1.27 23.73 -2.53
CA ALA A 72 -2.01 24.98 -2.74
C ALA A 72 -2.98 25.32 -1.59
N ILE A 73 -3.62 24.32 -0.97
CA ILE A 73 -4.46 24.55 0.22
C ILE A 73 -3.62 24.97 1.43
N VAL A 74 -2.43 24.39 1.60
CA VAL A 74 -1.51 24.77 2.68
C VAL A 74 -1.01 26.19 2.47
N GLU A 75 -0.64 26.56 1.24
CA GLU A 75 -0.25 27.93 0.91
C GLU A 75 -1.38 28.93 1.19
N LEU A 76 -2.62 28.61 0.81
CA LEU A 76 -3.78 29.45 1.11
C LEU A 76 -3.99 29.62 2.63
N ALA A 77 -3.78 28.55 3.40
CA ALA A 77 -3.88 28.61 4.86
C ALA A 77 -2.74 29.44 5.50
N LEU A 78 -1.56 29.45 4.88
CA LEU A 78 -0.43 30.28 5.32
C LEU A 78 -0.64 31.76 4.97
N ASP A 79 -1.26 32.06 3.83
CA ASP A 79 -1.62 33.42 3.41
C ASP A 79 -2.74 34.01 4.27
N LYS A 80 -3.71 33.17 4.68
CA LYS A 80 -4.92 33.58 5.42
C LYS A 80 -5.11 32.75 6.71
N PRO A 81 -4.22 32.89 7.71
CA PRO A 81 -4.20 32.04 8.91
C PRO A 81 -5.42 32.20 9.82
N GLU A 82 -6.17 33.28 9.67
CA GLU A 82 -7.42 33.53 10.40
C GLU A 82 -8.60 32.69 9.90
N LEU A 83 -8.52 32.14 8.68
CA LEU A 83 -9.61 31.37 8.10
C LEU A 83 -9.71 29.98 8.73
N SER A 84 -10.93 29.61 9.09
CA SER A 84 -11.24 28.24 9.52
C SER A 84 -11.07 27.26 8.36
N PRO A 85 -10.90 25.94 8.64
CA PRO A 85 -10.86 24.91 7.59
C PRO A 85 -12.08 24.92 6.67
N ARG A 86 -13.24 25.38 7.16
CA ARG A 86 -14.45 25.54 6.37
C ARG A 86 -14.35 26.69 5.40
N GLU A 87 -13.87 27.84 5.87
CA GLU A 87 -13.68 29.04 5.05
C GLU A 87 -12.62 28.78 3.99
N LEU A 88 -11.49 28.16 4.35
CA LEU A 88 -10.45 27.74 3.40
C LEU A 88 -10.99 26.81 2.31
N ALA A 89 -11.85 25.84 2.66
CA ALA A 89 -12.45 24.93 1.69
C ALA A 89 -13.35 25.67 0.69
N VAL A 90 -14.14 26.64 1.16
CA VAL A 90 -15.00 27.48 0.32
C VAL A 90 -14.15 28.38 -0.58
N THR A 91 -13.20 29.12 0.00
CA THR A 91 -12.30 30.01 -0.74
C THR A 91 -11.53 29.26 -1.82
N TYR A 92 -10.95 28.10 -1.50
CA TYR A 92 -10.25 27.28 -2.49
C TYR A 92 -11.18 26.78 -3.61
N THR A 93 -12.40 26.36 -3.26
CA THR A 93 -13.38 25.89 -4.25
C THR A 93 -13.79 27.01 -5.21
N ASP A 94 -13.99 28.22 -4.69
CA ASP A 94 -14.38 29.39 -5.48
C ASP A 94 -13.23 29.90 -6.37
N GLU A 95 -11.99 29.90 -5.87
CA GLU A 95 -10.81 30.39 -6.60
C GLU A 95 -10.30 29.39 -7.65
N GLN A 96 -10.32 28.09 -7.35
CA GLN A 96 -9.71 27.04 -8.18
C GLN A 96 -10.71 26.19 -8.98
N ALA A 97 -12.02 26.48 -8.86
CA ALA A 97 -13.11 25.70 -9.45
C ALA A 97 -13.05 24.19 -9.12
N ARG A 98 -12.44 23.85 -7.98
CA ARG A 98 -12.16 22.48 -7.55
C ARG A 98 -12.73 22.25 -6.17
N TYR A 99 -13.74 21.38 -6.09
CA TYR A 99 -14.38 21.07 -4.81
C TYR A 99 -13.42 20.37 -3.85
N VAL A 100 -13.31 20.91 -2.63
CA VAL A 100 -12.64 20.28 -1.49
C VAL A 100 -13.55 20.35 -0.27
N SER A 101 -13.65 19.26 0.49
CA SER A 101 -14.45 19.26 1.72
C SER A 101 -13.71 19.90 2.89
N GLU A 102 -14.44 20.56 3.78
CA GLU A 102 -13.93 21.07 5.07
C GLU A 102 -13.13 20.00 5.83
N SER A 103 -13.65 18.76 5.88
CA SER A 103 -12.99 17.63 6.53
C SER A 103 -11.66 17.21 5.89
N THR A 104 -11.46 17.50 4.60
CA THR A 104 -10.20 17.25 3.90
C THR A 104 -9.19 18.33 4.25
N VAL A 105 -9.60 19.61 4.23
CA VAL A 105 -8.75 20.72 4.68
C VAL A 105 -8.35 20.55 6.14
N TYR A 106 -9.29 20.23 7.03
CA TYR A 106 -8.99 20.01 8.45
C TYR A 106 -7.96 18.88 8.66
N ARG A 107 -8.13 17.74 7.97
CA ARG A 107 -7.18 16.62 8.07
C ARG A 107 -5.81 16.97 7.51
N LEU A 108 -5.77 17.77 6.46
CA LEU A 108 -4.52 18.23 5.85
C LEU A 108 -3.74 19.15 6.81
N LEU A 109 -4.42 20.12 7.43
CA LEU A 109 -3.79 21.09 8.34
C LEU A 109 -3.47 20.53 9.73
N LYS A 110 -4.12 19.44 10.13
CA LYS A 110 -3.86 18.75 11.40
C LYS A 110 -2.62 17.84 11.36
N ALA A 111 -2.27 17.35 10.17
CA ALA A 111 -1.19 16.38 9.97
C ALA A 111 0.18 16.97 10.30
#